data_AF-A0A0C3ENT3-F1
#
_entry.id   AF-A0A0C3ENT3-F1
#
_cell.length_a   1.000
_cell.length_b   1.000
_cell.length_c   1.000
_cell.angle_alpha   90.00
_cell.angle_beta   90.00
_cell.angle_gamma   90.00
#
_symmetry.space_group_name_H-M   'P 1'
#
loop_
_entity.id
_entity.type
_entity.pdbx_description
1 polymer ?
#
loop_
_entity_poly.entity_id
_entity_poly.type
_entity_poly.pdbx_seq_one_letter_code
_entity_poly.pdbx_strand_id
1 'polypeptide(L)'
;MPRTTYQLLPTITRDSFQLLTVTANITESPSNVNNSRLVFDGDILLLALFSFFVLLNIRRAFSRFSWAPEWLQGHILWCTSPDNWRNRFASVPFGHSAVEMAIDKESKGSYVPSSRAYSRGIPSTHAPTHAPSVLSTFHPISSPFTRRIMPGFSAWQAVILGVYGIILQYESFYKSNLFTDPIRTGFVGTAQIPFVFALATKNNLLGGLVGLGYEKVNYIHRFLGRSVTILLDIHTTGYVYQWAFNGTFIINARQPDIARSFVALACLNVMMLTSTSLVRQNSYRLFFLSHVVGFVIFLPTVCSHKPAIVPYVLAAGIIYGADHLTRLAKSRVCTARIRPFPELEMTHVQVPNLNAGWRAGQHVRLRVLSSRMGWYGWMESHPFTIASVSNTGDGLVLMIKQTGSWTSRLYDMAKASGYGDSGKKTVKKVKVMVDGPYGGPGYTVYASYSAAIFFCGGSGISFGLSTVQELVQRDLERTSRVKFVELIWCVQDPASLIPLVPLFTSIIRQSAHNFINISIFYTRATEGVERITKICRRTGLTLNPSRPKISQALDSVIVRAMSLGSGANDSQKSSGVIVGACGPVELCDDVSEAVRQVDSKKRKAVGGVELYEEVFGL
;
A
#
# COMPACT_ATOMS: atom_id res chain seq x y z
N MET A 1 -46.65 10.59 79.75
CA MET A 1 -45.30 10.94 80.26
C MET A 1 -44.98 9.95 81.38
N PRO A 2 -43.83 9.24 81.36
CA PRO A 2 -42.51 9.89 81.45
C PRO A 2 -41.39 9.35 80.52
N ARG A 3 -40.39 10.23 80.43
CA ARG A 3 -38.98 10.19 79.97
C ARG A 3 -38.33 8.85 79.59
N THR A 4 -37.75 8.82 78.40
CA THR A 4 -36.71 7.86 77.97
C THR A 4 -35.36 8.57 77.87
N THR A 5 -34.35 7.97 78.50
CA THR A 5 -32.96 8.39 78.63
C THR A 5 -32.20 8.28 77.30
N TYR A 6 -31.45 9.30 76.90
CA TYR A 6 -30.51 9.23 75.78
C TYR A 6 -29.22 8.51 76.21
N GLN A 7 -28.91 7.36 75.58
CA GLN A 7 -27.58 6.75 75.63
C GLN A 7 -26.74 7.28 74.45
N LEU A 8 -25.56 7.80 74.77
CA LEU A 8 -24.53 8.23 73.83
C LEU A 8 -23.91 7.03 73.12
N LEU A 9 -23.91 7.04 71.79
CA LEU A 9 -23.16 6.09 70.94
C LEU A 9 -21.65 6.39 71.00
N PRO A 10 -20.77 5.38 71.02
CA PRO A 10 -19.33 5.58 71.08
C PRO A 10 -18.77 6.07 69.75
N THR A 11 -17.82 6.99 69.85
CA THR A 11 -17.06 7.59 68.74
C THR A 11 -16.16 6.53 68.09
N ILE A 12 -16.44 6.16 66.83
CA ILE A 12 -15.62 5.22 66.08
C ILE A 12 -14.37 5.95 65.60
N THR A 13 -13.20 5.58 66.13
CA THR A 13 -11.89 6.07 65.71
C THR A 13 -11.41 5.40 64.43
N ARG A 14 -10.50 6.09 63.73
CA ARG A 14 -9.98 5.81 62.38
C ARG A 14 -9.28 4.44 62.23
N ASP A 15 -8.92 3.80 63.34
CA ASP A 15 -8.21 2.52 63.38
C ASP A 15 -9.15 1.30 63.23
N SER A 16 -10.43 1.45 63.56
CA SER A 16 -11.45 0.40 63.39
C SER A 16 -11.75 0.09 61.92
N PHE A 17 -11.39 1.01 61.02
CA PHE A 17 -11.53 0.81 59.57
C PHE A 17 -10.41 -0.08 59.02
N GLN A 18 -9.22 -0.08 59.62
CA GLN A 18 -8.11 -0.92 59.16
C GLN A 18 -8.32 -2.39 59.53
N LEU A 19 -8.91 -2.71 60.69
CA LEU A 19 -9.15 -4.11 61.06
C LEU A 19 -10.26 -4.80 60.25
N LEU A 20 -11.31 -4.06 59.84
CA LEU A 20 -12.36 -4.61 58.97
C LEU A 20 -11.93 -4.78 57.51
N THR A 21 -10.75 -4.27 57.13
CA THR A 21 -10.20 -4.46 55.77
C THR A 21 -9.28 -5.71 55.69
N VAL A 22 -9.00 -6.38 56.82
CA VAL A 22 -8.06 -7.52 56.87
C VAL A 22 -8.75 -8.89 56.94
N THR A 23 -10.07 -8.96 57.15
CA THR A 23 -10.81 -10.23 57.21
C THR A 23 -12.03 -10.28 56.30
N ALA A 24 -11.89 -9.77 55.07
CA ALA A 24 -12.70 -10.27 53.95
C ALA A 24 -11.87 -11.38 53.30
N ASN A 25 -12.04 -12.60 53.82
CA ASN A 25 -11.50 -13.82 53.25
C ASN A 25 -11.81 -13.86 51.75
N ILE A 26 -10.76 -13.57 50.97
CA ILE A 26 -10.27 -14.40 49.88
C ILE A 26 -11.10 -15.69 49.78
N THR A 27 -12.18 -15.61 49.02
CA THR A 27 -12.71 -16.78 48.33
C THR A 27 -11.76 -16.98 47.16
N GLU A 28 -10.69 -17.72 47.43
CA GLU A 28 -9.83 -18.32 46.41
C GLU A 28 -10.73 -19.09 45.43
N SER A 29 -10.93 -18.50 44.25
CA SER A 29 -11.36 -19.21 43.06
C SER A 29 -10.16 -19.28 42.13
N PRO A 30 -9.68 -20.48 41.78
CA PRO A 30 -8.33 -20.68 41.27
C PRO A 30 -8.24 -20.35 39.79
N SER A 31 -7.55 -19.28 39.49
CA SER A 31 -6.59 -19.35 38.39
C SER A 31 -5.28 -18.70 38.82
N ASN A 32 -4.32 -19.55 39.19
CA ASN A 32 -2.90 -19.23 39.40
C ASN A 32 -2.22 -18.76 38.09
N VAL A 33 -2.93 -18.03 37.23
CA VAL A 33 -2.50 -17.63 35.90
C VAL A 33 -2.02 -16.20 35.97
N ASN A 34 -0.70 -16.03 35.99
CA ASN A 34 -0.08 -14.73 35.94
C ASN A 34 -0.39 -14.01 34.61
N ASN A 35 -1.10 -12.88 34.68
CA ASN A 35 -1.57 -12.11 33.53
C ASN A 35 -0.43 -11.61 32.65
N SER A 36 0.64 -11.10 33.26
CA SER A 36 1.76 -10.55 32.49
C SER A 36 2.49 -11.66 31.74
N ARG A 37 2.65 -12.84 32.36
CA ARG A 37 3.28 -14.00 31.72
C ARG A 37 2.43 -14.56 30.59
N LEU A 38 1.12 -14.71 30.81
CA LEU A 38 0.20 -15.23 29.78
C LEU A 38 0.26 -14.38 28.50
N VAL A 39 0.15 -13.05 28.66
CA VAL A 39 0.16 -12.12 27.53
C VAL A 39 1.55 -12.04 26.88
N PHE A 40 2.61 -12.11 27.67
CA PHE A 40 3.97 -12.22 27.14
C PHE A 40 4.13 -13.48 26.26
N ASP A 41 3.69 -14.64 26.74
CA ASP A 41 3.80 -15.90 26.00
C ASP A 41 2.97 -15.86 24.69
N GLY A 42 1.79 -15.23 24.71
CA GLY A 42 0.98 -15.07 23.50
C GLY A 42 1.54 -14.03 22.52
N ASP A 43 2.12 -12.93 22.99
CA ASP A 43 2.86 -11.98 22.13
C ASP A 43 4.08 -12.66 21.47
N ILE A 44 4.79 -13.53 22.20
CA ILE A 44 5.88 -14.34 21.63
C ILE A 44 5.35 -15.31 20.57
N LEU A 45 4.20 -15.95 20.80
CA LEU A 45 3.56 -16.80 19.80
C LEU A 45 3.19 -16.01 18.53
N LEU A 46 2.63 -14.81 18.68
CA LEU A 46 2.32 -13.91 17.55
C LEU A 46 3.58 -13.54 16.76
N LEU A 47 4.68 -13.22 17.45
CA LEU A 47 5.97 -12.94 16.83
C LEU A 47 6.54 -14.18 16.14
N ALA A 48 6.42 -15.37 16.72
CA ALA A 48 6.87 -16.62 16.11
C ALA A 48 6.08 -16.94 14.82
N LEU A 49 4.77 -16.77 14.83
CA LEU A 49 3.91 -16.90 13.64
C LEU A 49 4.32 -15.88 12.57
N PHE A 50 4.61 -14.64 12.96
CA PHE A 50 5.13 -13.64 12.04
C PHE A 50 6.50 -14.04 11.46
N SER A 51 7.43 -14.52 12.29
CA SER A 51 8.75 -14.99 11.86
C SER A 51 8.64 -16.15 10.87
N PHE A 52 7.66 -17.04 11.02
CA PHE A 52 7.38 -18.09 10.04
C PHE A 52 7.06 -17.49 8.65
N PHE A 53 6.25 -16.43 8.57
CA PHE A 53 5.98 -15.75 7.29
C PHE A 53 7.22 -15.07 6.69
N VAL A 54 8.10 -14.54 7.53
CA VAL A 54 9.39 -13.98 7.08
C VAL A 54 10.26 -15.09 6.46
N LEU A 55 10.37 -16.24 7.13
CA LEU A 55 11.12 -17.40 6.64
C LEU A 55 10.57 -17.92 5.31
N LEU A 56 9.24 -17.96 5.14
CA LEU A 56 8.62 -18.34 3.87
C LEU A 56 8.99 -17.40 2.70
N ASN A 57 9.32 -16.13 2.98
CA ASN A 57 9.68 -15.14 1.97
C ASN A 57 11.20 -14.90 1.85
N ILE A 58 12.02 -15.52 2.70
CA ILE A 58 13.47 -15.28 2.74
C ILE A 58 14.17 -15.63 1.42
N ARG A 59 13.69 -16.67 0.73
CA ARG A 59 14.22 -17.08 -0.57
C ARG A 59 14.03 -15.98 -1.63
N ARG A 60 12.91 -15.25 -1.59
CA ARG A 60 12.66 -14.13 -2.51
C ARG A 60 13.51 -12.92 -2.13
N ALA A 61 13.68 -12.67 -0.83
CA ALA A 61 14.60 -11.64 -0.33
C ALA A 61 16.03 -11.91 -0.83
N PHE A 62 16.53 -13.15 -0.69
CA PHE A 62 17.83 -13.55 -1.20
C PHE A 62 17.91 -13.41 -2.73
N SER A 63 16.85 -13.80 -3.46
CA SER A 63 16.79 -13.62 -4.92
C SER A 63 16.96 -12.16 -5.33
N ARG A 64 16.29 -11.23 -4.65
CA ARG A 64 16.42 -9.78 -4.88
C ARG A 64 17.81 -9.27 -4.50
N PHE A 65 18.26 -9.55 -3.29
CA PHE A 65 19.52 -9.03 -2.75
C PHE A 65 20.75 -9.82 -3.19
N SER A 66 20.61 -10.88 -3.98
CA SER A 66 21.75 -11.51 -4.66
C SER A 66 22.33 -10.61 -5.77
N TRP A 67 21.57 -9.60 -6.22
CA TRP A 67 21.97 -8.67 -7.26
C TRP A 67 22.27 -7.28 -6.68
N ALA A 68 23.54 -6.85 -6.74
CA ALA A 68 24.02 -5.63 -6.10
C ALA A 68 23.22 -4.34 -6.43
N PRO A 69 22.75 -4.11 -7.68
CA PRO A 69 21.95 -2.92 -8.00
C PRO A 69 20.62 -2.81 -7.22
N GLU A 70 20.06 -3.92 -6.72
CA GLU A 70 18.77 -3.92 -6.01
C GLU A 70 18.89 -3.54 -4.53
N TRP A 71 20.11 -3.47 -3.99
CA TRP A 71 20.36 -3.14 -2.58
C TRP A 71 19.98 -1.70 -2.26
N LEU A 72 20.28 -0.79 -3.19
CA LEU A 72 20.01 0.64 -3.01
C LEU A 72 18.69 1.05 -3.66
N GLN A 73 18.24 0.34 -4.69
CA GLN A 73 17.02 0.69 -5.41
C GLN A 73 15.76 0.50 -4.55
N GLY A 74 14.95 1.56 -4.48
CA GLY A 74 13.63 1.53 -3.86
C GLY A 74 13.60 1.83 -2.37
N HIS A 75 14.70 2.34 -1.81
CA HIS A 75 14.80 2.67 -0.39
C HIS A 75 14.79 4.18 -0.11
N ILE A 76 15.60 4.96 -0.83
CA ILE A 76 15.80 6.40 -0.65
C ILE A 76 15.83 7.07 -2.03
N LEU A 77 15.26 8.27 -2.18
CA LEU A 77 15.40 9.03 -3.42
C LEU A 77 16.72 9.81 -3.46
N TRP A 78 17.41 9.77 -4.60
CA TRP A 78 18.64 10.55 -4.83
C TRP A 78 18.74 11.09 -6.26
N CYS A 79 19.80 11.87 -6.48
CA CYS A 79 20.14 12.44 -7.78
C CYS A 79 21.49 11.87 -8.25
N THR A 80 21.58 11.57 -9.53
CA THR A 80 22.80 11.12 -10.22
C THR A 80 23.17 12.09 -11.33
N SER A 81 24.47 12.17 -11.67
CA SER A 81 24.98 13.11 -12.67
C SER A 81 24.37 12.89 -14.06
N PRO A 82 24.07 13.96 -14.82
CA PRO A 82 23.53 13.88 -16.18
C PRO A 82 24.32 13.02 -17.17
N ASP A 83 25.63 12.90 -16.97
CA ASP A 83 26.51 12.20 -17.90
C ASP A 83 26.30 10.68 -17.93
N ASN A 84 25.72 10.09 -16.87
CA ASN A 84 25.48 8.65 -16.81
C ASN A 84 24.26 8.16 -17.62
N TRP A 85 23.34 9.06 -18.01
CA TRP A 85 22.07 8.69 -18.67
C TRP A 85 21.90 9.25 -20.09
N ARG A 86 22.78 10.13 -20.56
CA ARG A 86 22.75 10.72 -21.93
C ARG A 86 22.60 9.67 -23.05
N ASN A 87 22.95 8.41 -22.79
CA ASN A 87 22.85 7.30 -23.75
C ASN A 87 21.74 6.27 -23.46
N ARG A 88 20.88 6.44 -22.44
CA ARG A 88 20.00 5.34 -21.96
C ARG A 88 18.49 5.52 -22.10
N PHE A 89 17.95 6.73 -22.21
CA PHE A 89 16.55 6.96 -22.63
C PHE A 89 16.46 8.42 -23.10
N ALA A 90 16.16 8.66 -24.38
CA ALA A 90 15.91 10.02 -24.85
C ALA A 90 14.62 10.54 -24.21
N SER A 91 14.64 11.74 -23.63
CA SER A 91 13.43 12.37 -23.11
C SER A 91 12.42 12.51 -24.25
N VAL A 92 11.22 11.98 -24.03
CA VAL A 92 10.16 12.02 -25.05
C VAL A 92 9.33 13.28 -24.81
N PRO A 93 9.26 14.22 -25.77
CA PRO A 93 8.37 15.36 -25.62
C PRO A 93 6.91 14.90 -25.55
N PHE A 94 6.14 15.48 -24.62
CA PHE A 94 4.71 15.22 -24.42
C PHE A 94 3.84 16.32 -25.05
N GLY A 95 2.66 15.96 -25.56
CA GLY A 95 1.61 16.89 -26.03
C GLY A 95 1.30 16.83 -27.53
N HIS A 96 0.25 17.53 -27.99
CA HIS A 96 -0.25 17.51 -29.37
C HIS A 96 0.82 17.83 -30.44
N SER A 97 1.70 18.80 -30.19
CA SER A 97 2.81 19.11 -31.11
C SER A 97 3.82 17.95 -31.23
N ALA A 98 4.03 17.18 -30.16
CA ALA A 98 4.86 15.98 -30.21
C ALA A 98 4.16 14.80 -30.90
N VAL A 99 2.83 14.72 -30.80
CA VAL A 99 2.00 13.76 -31.54
C VAL A 99 2.05 14.06 -33.04
N GLU A 100 1.87 15.31 -33.45
CA GLU A 100 2.01 15.73 -34.85
C GLU A 100 3.43 15.48 -35.37
N MET A 101 4.48 15.82 -34.61
CA MET A 101 5.87 15.51 -34.98
C MET A 101 6.17 14.00 -35.06
N ALA A 102 5.55 13.18 -34.20
CA ALA A 102 5.67 11.72 -34.25
C ALA A 102 4.97 11.15 -35.49
N ILE A 103 3.76 11.65 -35.78
CA ILE A 103 2.96 11.27 -36.96
C ILE A 103 3.63 11.74 -38.27
N ASP A 104 4.24 12.93 -38.30
CA ASP A 104 4.95 13.46 -39.48
C ASP A 104 6.29 12.77 -39.73
N LYS A 105 6.98 12.32 -38.68
CA LYS A 105 8.14 11.44 -38.85
C LYS A 105 7.74 10.08 -39.42
N GLU A 106 6.57 9.57 -39.06
CA GLU A 106 6.01 8.32 -39.63
C GLU A 106 5.47 8.50 -41.05
N SER A 107 4.95 9.68 -41.44
CA SER A 107 4.47 9.91 -42.81
C SER A 107 5.60 9.87 -43.85
N LYS A 108 6.83 10.19 -43.44
CA LYS A 108 8.04 10.14 -44.28
C LYS A 108 8.82 8.82 -44.19
N GLY A 109 8.50 7.95 -43.25
CA GLY A 109 9.12 6.63 -43.10
C GLY A 109 8.06 5.54 -43.21
N SER A 110 8.00 4.86 -44.35
CA SER A 110 7.16 3.66 -44.54
C SER A 110 7.39 2.65 -43.41
N TYR A 111 6.56 2.68 -42.38
CA TYR A 111 6.46 1.61 -41.40
C TYR A 111 5.68 0.46 -42.05
N VAL A 112 6.42 -0.45 -42.68
CA VAL A 112 5.92 -1.81 -42.83
C VAL A 112 5.99 -2.40 -41.43
N PRO A 113 4.90 -2.92 -40.84
CA PRO A 113 5.02 -3.81 -39.69
C PRO A 113 5.81 -5.00 -40.21
N SER A 114 7.14 -4.95 -40.12
CA SER A 114 7.96 -6.09 -40.51
C SER A 114 7.39 -7.22 -39.68
N SER A 115 7.01 -8.31 -40.32
CA SER A 115 6.95 -9.61 -39.69
C SER A 115 8.25 -9.77 -38.91
N ARG A 116 8.26 -9.36 -37.64
CA ARG A 116 9.37 -9.59 -36.72
C ARG A 116 9.28 -11.08 -36.47
N ALA A 117 9.80 -11.83 -37.44
CA ALA A 117 10.12 -13.23 -37.28
C ALA A 117 10.86 -13.32 -35.96
N TYR A 118 10.42 -14.27 -35.14
CA TYR A 118 10.93 -14.58 -33.82
C TYR A 118 12.46 -14.64 -33.86
N SER A 119 13.14 -13.51 -33.71
CA SER A 119 14.59 -13.48 -33.62
C SER A 119 14.88 -14.00 -32.23
N ARG A 120 15.13 -15.30 -32.17
CA ARG A 120 15.58 -16.04 -30.98
C ARG A 120 16.54 -15.14 -30.22
N GLY A 121 16.05 -14.57 -29.12
CA GLY A 121 16.74 -13.49 -28.44
C GLY A 121 18.10 -13.98 -27.96
N ILE A 122 19.11 -13.12 -28.05
CA ILE A 122 20.42 -13.41 -27.46
C ILE A 122 20.20 -13.69 -25.95
N PRO A 123 20.82 -14.73 -25.37
CA PRO A 123 20.67 -15.05 -23.96
C PRO A 123 21.04 -13.85 -23.09
N SER A 124 20.24 -13.58 -22.05
CA SER A 124 20.59 -12.55 -21.06
C SER A 124 21.90 -12.94 -20.38
N THR A 125 22.89 -12.06 -20.35
CA THR A 125 24.21 -12.36 -19.79
C THR A 125 24.21 -12.37 -18.27
N HIS A 126 23.36 -11.55 -17.63
CA HIS A 126 23.25 -11.41 -16.16
C HIS A 126 21.83 -11.04 -15.69
N ALA A 127 20.84 -11.89 -15.99
CA ALA A 127 19.48 -11.65 -15.50
C ALA A 127 19.28 -12.11 -14.04
N PRO A 128 18.38 -11.46 -13.28
CA PRO A 128 18.13 -11.82 -11.88
C PRO A 128 17.53 -13.23 -11.76
N THR A 129 17.96 -13.94 -10.72
CA THR A 129 17.39 -15.24 -10.35
C THR A 129 15.89 -15.09 -10.09
N HIS A 130 15.09 -16.01 -10.62
CA HIS A 130 13.65 -16.06 -10.36
C HIS A 130 13.36 -16.90 -9.13
N ALA A 131 12.61 -16.33 -8.19
CA ALA A 131 12.12 -17.02 -7.00
C ALA A 131 10.59 -16.88 -6.92
N PRO A 132 9.83 -17.96 -7.20
CA PRO A 132 8.38 -17.92 -7.10
C PRO A 132 7.95 -17.71 -5.64
N SER A 133 6.85 -17.01 -5.46
CA SER A 133 6.08 -16.93 -4.23
C SER A 133 5.58 -18.30 -3.79
N VAL A 134 5.41 -18.45 -2.47
CA VAL A 134 4.84 -19.66 -1.86
C VAL A 134 3.44 -19.93 -2.41
N LEU A 135 2.64 -18.87 -2.60
CA LEU A 135 1.30 -18.94 -3.18
C LEU A 135 1.31 -19.44 -4.63
N SER A 136 2.33 -19.08 -5.42
CA SER A 136 2.46 -19.59 -6.79
C SER A 136 2.92 -21.05 -6.81
N THR A 137 3.81 -21.41 -5.89
CA THR A 137 4.40 -22.75 -5.79
C THR A 137 3.38 -23.81 -5.37
N PHE A 138 2.50 -23.50 -4.41
CA PHE A 138 1.51 -24.42 -3.86
C PHE A 138 0.07 -24.09 -4.29
N HIS A 139 -0.10 -23.65 -5.55
CA HIS A 139 -1.36 -23.10 -6.05
C HIS A 139 -2.62 -23.93 -5.76
N PRO A 140 -2.66 -25.27 -5.95
CA PRO A 140 -3.88 -26.05 -5.66
C PRO A 140 -4.34 -25.91 -4.20
N ILE A 141 -3.40 -25.82 -3.27
CA ILE A 141 -3.65 -25.67 -1.83
C ILE A 141 -3.95 -24.21 -1.49
N SER A 142 -3.24 -23.25 -2.11
CA SER A 142 -3.40 -21.82 -1.81
C SER A 142 -4.58 -21.15 -2.53
N SER A 143 -5.11 -21.74 -3.61
CA SER A 143 -6.18 -21.16 -4.43
C SER A 143 -7.47 -20.83 -3.65
N PRO A 144 -7.97 -21.68 -2.75
CA PRO A 144 -9.12 -21.32 -1.91
C PRO A 144 -8.85 -20.08 -1.05
N PHE A 145 -7.61 -19.92 -0.57
CA PHE A 145 -7.21 -18.81 0.29
C PHE A 145 -7.03 -17.48 -0.46
N THR A 146 -6.77 -17.52 -1.78
CA THR A 146 -6.67 -16.29 -2.59
C THR A 146 -8.03 -15.75 -3.05
N ARG A 147 -9.13 -16.50 -2.84
CA ARG A 147 -10.49 -16.07 -3.19
C ARG A 147 -10.88 -14.79 -2.45
N ARG A 148 -11.55 -13.85 -3.14
CA ARG A 148 -12.13 -12.64 -2.55
C ARG A 148 -13.43 -12.97 -1.81
N ILE A 149 -13.54 -12.52 -0.55
CA ILE A 149 -14.77 -12.60 0.26
C ILE A 149 -15.51 -11.28 0.19
N MET A 150 -14.77 -10.17 0.19
CA MET A 150 -15.29 -8.81 -0.01
C MET A 150 -14.37 -8.07 -0.98
N PRO A 151 -14.82 -6.95 -1.59
CA PRO A 151 -13.99 -6.17 -2.50
C PRO A 151 -12.62 -5.84 -1.91
N GLY A 152 -11.54 -6.32 -2.55
CA GLY A 152 -10.16 -6.16 -2.07
C GLY A 152 -9.78 -6.92 -0.78
N PHE A 153 -10.63 -7.81 -0.26
CA PHE A 153 -10.38 -8.62 0.94
C PHE A 153 -10.43 -10.12 0.63
N SER A 154 -9.28 -10.78 0.80
CA SER A 154 -9.10 -12.21 0.50
C SER A 154 -9.39 -13.11 1.70
N ALA A 155 -9.72 -14.38 1.43
CA ALA A 155 -9.92 -15.39 2.46
C ALA A 155 -8.67 -15.60 3.33
N TRP A 156 -7.48 -15.49 2.76
CA TRP A 156 -6.22 -15.56 3.51
C TRP A 156 -6.11 -14.45 4.57
N GLN A 157 -6.51 -13.23 4.24
CA GLN A 157 -6.54 -12.14 5.21
C GLN A 157 -7.54 -12.43 6.34
N ALA A 158 -8.69 -13.02 6.02
CA ALA A 158 -9.67 -13.45 7.03
C ALA A 158 -9.08 -14.51 7.98
N VAL A 159 -8.34 -15.49 7.45
CA VAL A 159 -7.65 -16.52 8.25
C VAL A 159 -6.61 -15.89 9.18
N ILE A 160 -5.78 -14.97 8.69
CA ILE A 160 -4.80 -14.27 9.52
C ILE A 160 -5.49 -13.52 10.67
N LEU A 161 -6.54 -12.76 10.38
CA LEU A 161 -7.29 -12.05 11.41
C LEU A 161 -7.98 -13.00 12.38
N GLY A 162 -8.50 -14.13 11.89
CA GLY A 162 -9.12 -15.18 12.70
C GLY A 162 -8.14 -15.82 13.68
N VAL A 163 -6.96 -16.23 13.21
CA VAL A 163 -5.90 -16.79 14.07
C VAL A 163 -5.48 -15.77 15.14
N TYR A 164 -5.24 -14.52 14.75
CA TYR A 164 -4.91 -13.46 15.70
C TYR A 164 -6.02 -13.27 16.73
N GLY A 165 -7.27 -13.17 16.27
CA GLY A 165 -8.45 -13.02 17.14
C GLY A 165 -8.67 -14.19 18.08
N ILE A 166 -8.35 -15.42 17.66
CA ILE A 166 -8.42 -16.61 18.51
C ILE A 166 -7.37 -16.55 19.61
N ILE A 167 -6.15 -16.07 19.31
CA ILE A 167 -5.11 -15.89 20.33
C ILE A 167 -5.57 -14.87 21.37
N LEU A 168 -6.06 -13.70 20.95
CA LEU A 168 -6.56 -12.68 21.88
C LEU A 168 -7.75 -13.17 22.72
N GLN A 169 -8.66 -13.96 22.13
CA GLN A 169 -9.76 -14.58 22.87
C GLN A 169 -9.24 -15.62 23.87
N TYR A 170 -8.32 -16.48 23.46
CA TYR A 170 -7.70 -17.45 24.37
C TYR A 170 -7.06 -16.75 25.57
N GLU A 171 -6.26 -15.71 25.36
CA GLU A 171 -5.65 -14.95 26.45
C GLU A 171 -6.70 -14.27 27.36
N SER A 172 -7.81 -13.82 26.78
CA SER A 172 -8.88 -13.15 27.52
C SER A 172 -9.72 -14.09 28.38
N PHE A 173 -9.95 -15.33 27.93
CA PHE A 173 -10.88 -16.27 28.56
C PHE A 173 -10.21 -17.49 29.21
N TYR A 174 -8.91 -17.71 29.01
CA TYR A 174 -8.22 -18.86 29.58
C TYR A 174 -8.23 -18.82 31.11
N LYS A 175 -9.03 -19.71 31.71
CA LYS A 175 -9.26 -19.80 33.17
C LYS A 175 -9.62 -18.44 33.80
N SER A 176 -10.32 -17.58 33.05
CA SER A 176 -10.75 -16.26 33.50
C SER A 176 -12.22 -16.06 33.13
N ASN A 177 -12.93 -15.27 33.93
CA ASN A 177 -14.31 -14.89 33.69
C ASN A 177 -14.38 -13.35 33.71
N LEU A 178 -14.96 -12.77 32.66
CA LEU A 178 -15.01 -11.32 32.44
C LEU A 178 -15.67 -10.55 33.59
N PHE A 179 -16.64 -11.15 34.26
CA PHE A 179 -17.38 -10.51 35.35
C PHE A 179 -16.62 -10.55 36.69
N THR A 180 -15.70 -11.51 36.87
CA THR A 180 -14.93 -11.67 38.11
C THR A 180 -13.50 -11.14 37.99
N ASP A 181 -12.88 -11.25 36.82
CA ASP A 181 -11.49 -10.89 36.53
C ASP A 181 -11.40 -9.88 35.36
N PRO A 182 -12.00 -8.68 35.49
CA PRO A 182 -12.03 -7.68 34.41
C PRO A 182 -10.64 -7.12 34.06
N ILE A 183 -9.63 -7.30 34.93
CA ILE A 183 -8.27 -6.81 34.68
C ILE A 183 -7.60 -7.58 33.52
N ARG A 184 -7.99 -8.84 33.26
CA ARG A 184 -7.41 -9.70 32.22
C ARG A 184 -7.45 -9.05 30.84
N THR A 185 -8.62 -8.60 30.41
CA THR A 185 -8.80 -7.95 29.10
C THR A 185 -8.08 -6.60 29.02
N GLY A 186 -7.83 -5.94 30.14
CA GLY A 186 -6.97 -4.77 30.24
C GLY A 186 -5.51 -5.09 29.90
N PHE A 187 -4.95 -6.18 30.45
CA PHE A 187 -3.60 -6.65 30.09
C PHE A 187 -3.50 -7.04 28.62
N VAL A 188 -4.46 -7.84 28.12
CA VAL A 188 -4.48 -8.25 26.70
C VAL A 188 -4.56 -7.03 25.80
N GLY A 189 -5.50 -6.11 26.04
CA GLY A 189 -5.68 -4.91 25.21
C GLY A 189 -4.48 -3.96 25.21
N THR A 190 -3.84 -3.74 26.37
CA THR A 190 -2.68 -2.84 26.47
C THR A 190 -1.41 -3.40 25.84
N ALA A 191 -1.21 -4.72 25.89
CA ALA A 191 -0.09 -5.37 25.24
C ALA A 191 -0.10 -5.26 23.71
N GLN A 192 -1.27 -5.05 23.10
CA GLN A 192 -1.40 -4.89 21.66
C GLN A 192 -1.04 -3.48 21.15
N ILE A 193 -0.83 -2.49 22.04
CA ILE A 193 -0.51 -1.11 21.65
C ILE A 193 0.72 -1.02 20.73
N PRO A 194 1.88 -1.67 21.01
CA PRO A 194 3.04 -1.65 20.11
C PRO A 194 2.74 -2.22 18.72
N PHE A 195 1.97 -3.32 18.65
CA PHE A 195 1.60 -3.94 17.37
C PHE A 195 0.70 -3.03 16.53
N VAL A 196 -0.28 -2.37 17.16
CA VAL A 196 -1.14 -1.37 16.50
C VAL A 196 -0.30 -0.28 15.84
N PHE A 197 0.72 0.24 16.54
CA PHE A 197 1.62 1.25 15.99
C PHE A 197 2.55 0.70 14.92
N ALA A 198 3.19 -0.45 15.15
CA ALA A 198 4.06 -1.10 14.18
C ALA A 198 3.38 -1.28 12.82
N LEU A 199 2.12 -1.72 12.82
CA LEU A 199 1.33 -1.95 11.62
C LEU A 199 0.79 -0.66 10.96
N ALA A 200 0.79 0.47 11.67
CA ALA A 200 0.32 1.77 11.17
C ALA A 200 1.40 2.56 10.41
N THR A 201 2.67 2.37 10.79
CA THR A 201 3.82 3.14 10.28
C THR A 201 4.00 3.01 8.77
N LYS A 202 4.59 4.03 8.12
CA LYS A 202 4.79 4.04 6.66
C LYS A 202 6.05 3.30 6.25
N ASN A 203 7.13 3.41 7.01
CA ASN A 203 8.32 2.59 6.90
C ASN A 203 8.15 1.35 7.78
N ASN A 204 7.07 0.61 7.50
CA ASN A 204 6.65 -0.53 8.29
C ASN A 204 7.69 -1.66 8.22
N LEU A 205 8.43 -1.86 9.32
CA LEU A 205 9.44 -2.90 9.43
C LEU A 205 8.85 -4.30 9.23
N LEU A 206 7.67 -4.56 9.83
CA LEU A 206 7.01 -5.86 9.74
C LEU A 206 6.61 -6.18 8.28
N GLY A 207 6.04 -5.20 7.58
CA GLY A 207 5.76 -5.31 6.15
C GLY A 207 7.04 -5.54 5.35
N GLY A 208 8.08 -4.75 5.62
CA GLY A 208 9.37 -4.82 4.94
C GLY A 208 10.06 -6.18 5.06
N LEU A 209 9.99 -6.85 6.22
CA LEU A 209 10.55 -8.18 6.46
C LEU A 209 9.84 -9.31 5.69
N VAL A 210 8.54 -9.15 5.42
CA VAL A 210 7.75 -10.11 4.64
C VAL A 210 7.79 -9.77 3.14
N GLY A 211 8.32 -8.60 2.78
CA GLY A 211 8.35 -8.10 1.40
C GLY A 211 7.02 -7.50 0.95
N LEU A 212 6.29 -6.87 1.87
CA LEU A 212 5.01 -6.19 1.62
C LEU A 212 5.09 -4.71 2.01
N GLY A 213 4.47 -3.83 1.23
CA GLY A 213 4.32 -2.43 1.61
C GLY A 213 3.32 -2.25 2.76
N TYR A 214 3.38 -1.10 3.45
CA TYR A 214 2.52 -0.80 4.60
C TYR A 214 1.03 -0.87 4.24
N GLU A 215 0.68 -0.53 2.99
CA GLU A 215 -0.68 -0.56 2.47
C GLU A 215 -1.27 -1.98 2.44
N LYS A 216 -0.41 -3.01 2.28
CA LYS A 216 -0.82 -4.41 2.21
C LYS A 216 -1.05 -5.05 3.59
N VAL A 217 -0.46 -4.48 4.64
CA VAL A 217 -0.57 -4.99 6.03
C VAL A 217 -1.49 -4.14 6.91
N ASN A 218 -1.91 -2.95 6.45
CA ASN A 218 -2.73 -2.03 7.24
C ASN A 218 -4.11 -2.60 7.65
N TYR A 219 -4.61 -3.62 6.97
CA TYR A 219 -5.85 -4.30 7.40
C TYR A 219 -5.73 -4.90 8.81
N ILE A 220 -4.52 -5.33 9.20
CA ILE A 220 -4.23 -5.86 10.54
C ILE A 220 -4.26 -4.72 11.57
N HIS A 221 -3.67 -3.56 11.28
CA HIS A 221 -3.79 -2.37 12.13
C HIS A 221 -5.26 -2.02 12.42
N ARG A 222 -6.11 -2.03 11.38
CA ARG A 222 -7.55 -1.77 11.53
C ARG A 222 -8.25 -2.80 12.40
N PHE A 223 -7.88 -4.08 12.28
CA PHE A 223 -8.42 -5.14 13.13
C PHE A 223 -7.97 -4.96 14.59
N LEU A 224 -6.68 -4.78 14.83
CA LEU A 224 -6.15 -4.62 16.19
C LEU A 224 -6.64 -3.36 16.89
N GLY A 225 -6.74 -2.24 16.17
CA GLY A 225 -7.33 -1.03 16.74
C GLY A 225 -8.76 -1.28 17.26
N ARG A 226 -9.56 -2.05 16.51
CA ARG A 226 -10.90 -2.45 16.93
C ARG A 226 -10.88 -3.40 18.13
N SER A 227 -10.02 -4.42 18.07
CA SER A 227 -9.88 -5.41 19.15
C SER A 227 -9.44 -4.76 20.46
N VAL A 228 -8.49 -3.83 20.43
CA VAL A 228 -8.03 -3.08 21.60
C VAL A 228 -9.17 -2.26 22.20
N THR A 229 -9.93 -1.52 21.39
CA THR A 229 -11.10 -0.78 21.89
C THR A 229 -12.10 -1.72 22.56
N ILE A 230 -12.48 -2.82 21.92
CA ILE A 230 -13.43 -3.79 22.47
C ILE A 230 -12.93 -4.39 23.78
N LEU A 231 -11.66 -4.81 23.85
CA LEU A 231 -11.07 -5.39 25.05
C LEU A 231 -11.06 -4.39 26.22
N LEU A 232 -10.77 -3.12 25.95
CA LEU A 232 -10.74 -2.06 26.96
C LEU A 232 -12.14 -1.58 27.38
N ASP A 233 -13.12 -1.66 26.47
CA ASP A 233 -14.54 -1.47 26.81
C ASP A 233 -15.04 -2.61 27.71
N ILE A 234 -14.67 -3.86 27.43
CA ILE A 234 -14.99 -5.01 28.29
C ILE A 234 -14.34 -4.85 29.67
N HIS A 235 -13.04 -4.49 29.71
CA HIS A 235 -12.31 -4.21 30.95
C HIS A 235 -13.04 -3.16 31.80
N THR A 236 -13.41 -2.04 31.19
CA THR A 236 -14.07 -0.94 31.89
C THR A 236 -15.48 -1.33 32.33
N THR A 237 -16.27 -1.92 31.44
CA THR A 237 -17.63 -2.38 31.75
C THR A 237 -17.64 -3.38 32.90
N GLY A 238 -16.68 -4.31 32.95
CA GLY A 238 -16.57 -5.28 34.05
C GLY A 238 -16.32 -4.62 35.41
N TYR A 239 -15.43 -3.63 35.49
CA TYR A 239 -15.22 -2.86 36.71
C TYR A 239 -16.43 -1.99 37.10
N VAL A 240 -17.05 -1.32 36.11
CA VAL A 240 -18.28 -0.54 36.33
C VAL A 240 -19.38 -1.43 36.89
N TYR A 241 -19.56 -2.63 36.34
CA TYR A 241 -20.51 -3.63 36.84
C TYR A 241 -20.22 -4.03 38.29
N GLN A 242 -18.98 -4.41 38.61
CA GLN A 242 -18.60 -4.80 39.98
C GLN A 242 -18.83 -3.66 40.99
N TRP A 243 -18.47 -2.43 40.64
CA TRP A 243 -18.66 -1.29 41.53
C TRP A 243 -20.12 -0.87 41.66
N ALA A 244 -20.92 -1.01 40.61
CA ALA A 244 -22.35 -0.76 40.67
C ALA A 244 -23.06 -1.78 41.56
N PHE A 245 -22.72 -3.07 41.40
CA PHE A 245 -23.25 -4.15 42.22
C PHE A 245 -22.92 -3.97 43.71
N ASN A 246 -21.69 -3.52 44.02
CA ASN A 246 -21.24 -3.26 45.38
C ASN A 246 -21.66 -1.88 45.92
N GLY A 247 -22.34 -1.03 45.14
CA GLY A 247 -22.73 0.32 45.55
C GLY A 247 -21.57 1.32 45.70
N THR A 248 -20.36 1.00 45.23
CA THR A 248 -19.14 1.82 45.38
C THR A 248 -18.76 2.62 44.12
N PHE A 249 -19.61 2.62 43.09
CA PHE A 249 -19.32 3.23 41.78
C PHE A 249 -18.79 4.67 41.88
N ILE A 250 -19.49 5.56 42.58
CA ILE A 250 -19.11 6.99 42.66
C ILE A 250 -17.75 7.16 43.35
N ILE A 251 -17.46 6.36 44.38
CA ILE A 251 -16.21 6.45 45.14
C ILE A 251 -15.04 6.02 44.25
N ASN A 252 -15.19 4.90 43.53
CA ASN A 252 -14.14 4.39 42.65
C ASN A 252 -13.95 5.25 41.40
N ALA A 253 -15.04 5.67 40.75
CA ALA A 253 -14.98 6.48 39.53
C ALA A 253 -14.35 7.87 39.74
N ARG A 254 -14.40 8.41 40.97
CA ARG A 254 -13.78 9.70 41.33
C ARG A 254 -12.29 9.59 41.65
N GLN A 255 -11.72 8.39 41.77
CA GLN A 255 -10.29 8.25 41.97
C GLN A 255 -9.54 8.81 40.75
N PRO A 256 -8.49 9.66 40.93
CA PRO A 256 -7.83 10.33 39.81
C PRO A 256 -7.32 9.40 38.71
N ASP A 257 -6.81 8.22 39.06
CA ASP A 257 -6.31 7.21 38.11
C ASP A 257 -7.44 6.63 37.25
N ILE A 258 -8.62 6.45 37.84
CA ILE A 258 -9.80 5.87 37.19
C ILE A 258 -10.54 6.92 36.36
N ALA A 259 -10.67 8.13 36.88
CA ALA A 259 -11.22 9.26 36.12
C ALA A 259 -10.42 9.50 34.83
N ARG A 260 -9.08 9.42 34.89
CA ARG A 260 -8.21 9.51 33.71
C ARG A 260 -8.40 8.35 32.74
N SER A 261 -8.67 7.12 33.21
CA SER A 261 -9.00 6.01 32.30
C SER A 261 -10.30 6.21 31.53
N PHE A 262 -11.32 6.85 32.12
CA PHE A 262 -12.55 7.17 31.37
C PHE A 262 -12.28 8.16 30.23
N VAL A 263 -11.37 9.13 30.43
CA VAL A 263 -10.93 10.02 29.35
C VAL A 263 -10.20 9.22 28.25
N ALA A 264 -9.28 8.33 28.64
CA ALA A 264 -8.57 7.46 27.69
C ALA A 264 -9.55 6.61 26.87
N LEU A 265 -10.55 6.02 27.53
CA LEU A 265 -11.59 5.19 26.90
C LEU A 265 -12.48 6.01 25.96
N ALA A 266 -12.86 7.23 26.34
CA ALA A 266 -13.63 8.13 25.49
C ALA A 266 -12.85 8.48 24.21
N CYS A 267 -11.55 8.76 24.32
CA CYS A 267 -10.68 8.99 23.16
C CYS A 267 -10.64 7.76 22.24
N LEU A 268 -10.44 6.56 22.78
CA LEU A 268 -10.44 5.32 21.99
C LEU A 268 -11.76 5.09 21.24
N ASN A 269 -12.89 5.32 21.92
CA ASN A 269 -14.22 5.18 21.33
C ASN A 269 -14.47 6.20 20.22
N VAL A 270 -14.10 7.48 20.43
CA VAL A 270 -14.18 8.50 19.37
C VAL A 270 -13.33 8.12 18.17
N MET A 271 -12.07 7.70 18.40
CA MET A 271 -11.18 7.24 17.34
C MET A 271 -11.78 6.06 16.57
N MET A 272 -12.36 5.09 17.27
CA MET A 272 -13.01 3.92 16.67
C MET A 272 -14.19 4.30 15.78
N LEU A 273 -15.12 5.11 16.29
CA LEU A 273 -16.33 5.53 15.59
C LEU A 273 -16.01 6.33 14.31
N THR A 274 -15.05 7.26 14.39
CA THR A 274 -14.65 8.07 13.23
C THR A 274 -13.75 7.33 12.24
N SER A 275 -13.19 6.17 12.62
CA SER A 275 -12.36 5.32 11.75
C SER A 275 -13.15 4.30 10.92
N THR A 276 -14.47 4.26 11.06
CA THR A 276 -15.36 3.42 10.24
C THR A 276 -15.25 3.77 8.75
N SER A 277 -15.56 2.79 7.88
CA SER A 277 -15.48 3.02 6.42
C SER A 277 -16.40 4.14 5.97
N LEU A 278 -17.61 4.20 6.56
CA LEU A 278 -18.62 5.23 6.28
C LEU A 278 -18.06 6.63 6.52
N VAL A 279 -17.48 6.87 7.70
CA VAL A 279 -16.94 8.19 8.05
C VAL A 279 -15.69 8.50 7.25
N ARG A 280 -14.77 7.55 7.06
CA ARG A 280 -13.51 7.80 6.34
C ARG A 280 -13.74 8.14 4.86
N GLN A 281 -14.70 7.49 4.21
CA GLN A 281 -15.04 7.73 2.81
C GLN A 281 -15.79 9.05 2.60
N ASN A 282 -16.68 9.41 3.53
CA ASN A 282 -17.45 10.65 3.45
C ASN A 282 -16.68 11.87 3.95
N SER A 283 -15.84 11.71 4.97
CA SER A 283 -15.05 12.78 5.59
C SER A 283 -13.71 12.26 6.13
N TYR A 284 -12.73 12.11 5.24
CA TYR A 284 -11.37 11.74 5.61
C TYR A 284 -10.73 12.71 6.61
N ARG A 285 -11.09 14.01 6.54
CA ARG A 285 -10.58 15.05 7.45
C ARG A 285 -11.01 14.81 8.90
N LEU A 286 -12.28 14.47 9.11
CA LEU A 286 -12.80 14.17 10.44
C LEU A 286 -12.11 12.93 11.03
N PHE A 287 -12.01 11.87 10.22
CA PHE A 287 -11.26 10.67 10.58
C PHE A 287 -9.82 11.02 11.01
N PHE A 288 -9.06 11.69 10.15
CA PHE A 288 -7.64 11.95 10.42
C PHE A 288 -7.44 12.83 11.66
N LEU A 289 -8.20 13.92 11.78
CA LEU A 289 -8.05 14.85 12.90
C LEU A 289 -8.42 14.20 14.24
N SER A 290 -9.58 13.54 14.31
CA SER A 290 -10.02 12.86 15.53
C SER A 290 -9.08 11.71 15.92
N HIS A 291 -8.54 10.98 14.94
CA HIS A 291 -7.57 9.92 15.20
C HIS A 291 -6.28 10.46 15.79
N VAL A 292 -5.72 11.54 15.22
CA VAL A 292 -4.47 12.16 15.70
C VAL A 292 -4.64 12.78 17.09
N VAL A 293 -5.66 13.60 17.29
CA VAL A 293 -5.94 14.22 18.60
C VAL A 293 -6.25 13.14 19.63
N GLY A 294 -7.04 12.14 19.26
CA GLY A 294 -7.42 11.02 20.13
C GLY A 294 -6.21 10.26 20.65
N PHE A 295 -5.26 9.84 19.80
CA PHE A 295 -4.12 9.07 20.28
C PHE A 295 -3.15 9.93 21.12
N VAL A 296 -2.99 11.22 20.79
CA VAL A 296 -2.14 12.16 21.55
C VAL A 296 -2.66 12.33 22.98
N ILE A 297 -3.98 12.31 23.20
CA ILE A 297 -4.60 12.38 24.53
C ILE A 297 -4.62 11.01 25.20
N PHE A 298 -4.91 9.94 24.45
CA PHE A 298 -4.99 8.56 24.95
C PHE A 298 -3.67 8.09 25.57
N LEU A 299 -2.53 8.28 24.89
CA LEU A 299 -1.26 7.70 25.36
C LEU A 299 -0.82 8.22 26.75
N PRO A 300 -0.83 9.54 27.05
CA PRO A 300 -0.51 10.02 28.39
C PRO A 300 -1.54 9.64 29.46
N THR A 301 -2.83 9.64 29.10
CA THR A 301 -3.92 9.33 30.04
C THR A 301 -3.95 7.84 30.40
N VAL A 302 -3.62 6.94 29.48
CA VAL A 302 -3.52 5.51 29.78
C VAL A 302 -2.27 5.17 30.60
N CYS A 303 -1.12 5.81 30.35
CA CYS A 303 0.07 5.67 31.22
C CYS A 303 -0.20 6.14 32.66
N SER A 304 -1.00 7.19 32.78
CA SER A 304 -1.45 7.76 34.04
C SER A 304 -2.40 6.87 34.83
N HIS A 305 -3.09 5.93 34.17
CA HIS A 305 -4.03 5.01 34.81
C HIS A 305 -3.30 3.89 35.55
N LYS A 306 -2.29 3.27 34.93
CA LYS A 306 -1.44 2.24 35.54
C LYS A 306 0.01 2.31 35.05
N PRO A 307 1.00 2.35 35.95
CA PRO A 307 2.43 2.37 35.56
C PRO A 307 2.87 1.15 34.73
N ALA A 308 2.23 -0.01 34.91
CA ALA A 308 2.53 -1.22 34.15
C ALA A 308 2.31 -1.08 32.63
N ILE A 309 1.58 -0.05 32.18
CA ILE A 309 1.29 0.21 30.77
C ILE A 309 2.44 0.98 30.08
N VAL A 310 3.25 1.70 30.86
CA VAL A 310 4.30 2.59 30.35
C VAL A 310 5.27 1.90 29.38
N PRO A 311 5.77 0.67 29.64
CA PRO A 311 6.67 0.00 28.69
C PRO A 311 6.06 -0.22 27.30
N TYR A 312 4.77 -0.57 27.22
CA TYR A 312 4.08 -0.77 25.93
C TYR A 312 3.92 0.55 25.17
N VAL A 313 3.59 1.64 25.87
CA VAL A 313 3.48 2.97 25.25
C VAL A 313 4.86 3.49 24.83
N LEU A 314 5.91 3.25 25.61
CA LEU A 314 7.28 3.58 25.22
C LEU A 314 7.72 2.82 23.97
N ALA A 315 7.45 1.52 23.89
CA ALA A 315 7.73 0.72 22.69
C ALA A 315 7.00 1.28 21.45
N ALA A 316 5.71 1.60 21.57
CA ALA A 316 4.94 2.24 20.51
C ALA A 316 5.51 3.61 20.12
N GLY A 317 5.93 4.42 21.10
CA GLY A 317 6.57 5.72 20.89
C GLY A 317 7.90 5.61 20.14
N ILE A 318 8.74 4.63 20.47
CA ILE A 318 10.01 4.35 19.78
C ILE A 318 9.74 3.97 18.32
N ILE A 319 8.78 3.06 18.08
CA ILE A 319 8.40 2.63 16.72
C ILE A 319 7.89 3.81 15.90
N TYR A 320 7.01 4.63 16.47
CA TYR A 320 6.44 5.81 15.81
C TYR A 320 7.49 6.89 15.52
N GLY A 321 8.39 7.12 16.48
CA GLY A 321 9.51 8.05 16.36
C GLY A 321 10.50 7.63 15.28
N ALA A 322 10.88 6.34 15.25
CA ALA A 322 11.75 5.78 14.22
C ALA A 322 11.15 5.91 12.81
N ASP A 323 9.84 5.70 12.66
CA ASP A 323 9.16 5.96 11.39
C ASP A 323 9.29 7.43 10.98
N HIS A 324 9.03 8.38 11.89
CA HIS A 324 9.13 9.81 11.59
C HIS A 324 10.55 10.26 11.24
N LEU A 325 11.57 9.76 11.95
CA LEU A 325 12.97 10.00 11.60
C LEU A 325 13.28 9.47 10.19
N THR A 326 12.82 8.26 9.87
CA THR A 326 13.03 7.66 8.55
C THR A 326 12.33 8.47 7.45
N ARG A 327 11.11 8.94 7.69
CA ARG A 327 10.37 9.81 6.77
C ARG A 327 11.08 11.14 6.54
N LEU A 328 11.64 11.74 7.60
CA LEU A 328 12.44 12.95 7.50
C LEU A 328 13.69 12.72 6.64
N ALA A 329 14.41 11.62 6.89
CA ALA A 329 15.60 11.23 6.12
C ALA A 329 15.30 10.92 4.64
N LYS A 330 14.11 10.42 4.33
CA LYS A 330 13.64 10.11 2.96
C LYS A 330 13.04 11.31 2.22
N SER A 331 12.64 12.35 2.94
CA SER A 331 12.00 13.52 2.33
C SER A 331 12.99 14.40 1.58
N ARG A 332 12.58 14.92 0.42
CA ARG A 332 13.37 15.83 -0.42
C ARG A 332 12.55 17.05 -0.81
N VAL A 333 13.11 18.23 -0.62
CA VAL A 333 12.51 19.49 -1.12
C VAL A 333 13.15 19.82 -2.45
N CYS A 334 12.34 19.95 -3.50
CA CYS A 334 12.80 20.11 -4.86
C CYS A 334 11.84 20.97 -5.68
N THR A 335 12.30 21.43 -6.84
CA THR A 335 11.48 22.19 -7.78
C THR A 335 10.85 21.25 -8.80
N ALA A 336 9.52 21.20 -8.81
CA ALA A 336 8.73 20.48 -9.80
C ALA A 336 8.30 21.40 -10.96
N ARG A 337 8.17 20.83 -12.14
CA ARG A 337 7.57 21.42 -13.34
C ARG A 337 6.16 20.84 -13.49
N ILE A 338 5.13 21.68 -13.49
CA ILE A 338 3.74 21.24 -13.60
C ILE A 338 3.15 21.62 -14.96
N ARG A 339 2.40 20.71 -15.57
CA ARG A 339 1.68 20.90 -16.83
C ARG A 339 0.28 20.29 -16.74
N PRO A 340 -0.77 20.95 -17.26
CA PRO A 340 -2.09 20.36 -17.33
C PRO A 340 -2.20 19.44 -18.56
N PHE A 341 -2.84 18.28 -18.39
CA PHE A 341 -3.29 17.36 -19.45
C PHE A 341 -4.83 17.35 -19.45
N PRO A 342 -5.48 18.23 -20.23
CA PRO A 342 -6.93 18.36 -20.23
C PRO A 342 -7.68 17.09 -20.63
N GLU A 343 -7.16 16.33 -21.59
CA GLU A 343 -7.77 15.11 -22.13
C GLU A 343 -7.82 13.95 -21.13
N LEU A 344 -7.01 14.03 -20.08
CA LEU A 344 -6.93 13.07 -18.99
C LEU A 344 -7.49 13.62 -17.67
N GLU A 345 -7.87 14.90 -17.64
CA GLU A 345 -8.14 15.66 -16.40
C GLU A 345 -7.03 15.46 -15.36
N MET A 346 -5.77 15.53 -15.82
CA MET A 346 -4.59 15.23 -15.01
C MET A 346 -3.61 16.40 -14.96
N THR A 347 -2.87 16.48 -13.86
CA THR A 347 -1.67 17.30 -13.75
C THR A 347 -0.45 16.40 -13.94
N HIS A 348 0.36 16.69 -14.95
CA HIS A 348 1.67 16.09 -15.14
C HIS A 348 2.71 16.86 -14.31
N VAL A 349 3.26 16.21 -13.29
CA VAL A 349 4.27 16.77 -12.38
C VAL A 349 5.61 16.10 -12.64
N GLN A 350 6.60 16.88 -13.06
CA GLN A 350 7.95 16.40 -13.36
C GLN A 350 8.95 16.98 -12.38
N VAL A 351 9.81 16.16 -11.77
CA VAL A 351 10.85 16.55 -10.82
C VAL A 351 12.22 16.11 -11.37
N PRO A 352 12.87 16.93 -12.20
CA PRO A 352 14.11 16.54 -12.89
C PRO A 352 15.27 16.23 -11.94
N ASN A 353 15.33 16.92 -10.80
CA ASN A 353 16.43 16.79 -9.84
C ASN A 353 16.34 15.53 -8.95
N LEU A 354 15.26 14.75 -9.06
CA LEU A 354 15.14 13.44 -8.43
C LEU A 354 15.06 12.42 -9.55
N ASN A 355 16.18 11.79 -9.88
CA ASN A 355 16.28 10.91 -11.04
C ASN A 355 16.63 9.46 -10.69
N ALA A 356 16.88 9.12 -9.42
CA ALA A 356 17.17 7.76 -9.02
C ALA A 356 16.58 7.40 -7.65
N GLY A 357 16.60 6.10 -7.34
CA GLY A 357 16.29 5.59 -6.00
C GLY A 357 14.90 5.03 -5.77
N TRP A 358 14.14 4.77 -6.83
CA TRP A 358 12.87 4.05 -6.78
C TRP A 358 12.85 2.85 -7.74
N ARG A 359 11.93 1.93 -7.49
CA ARG A 359 11.58 0.80 -8.37
C ARG A 359 10.20 1.03 -8.99
N ALA A 360 9.94 0.42 -10.14
CA ALA A 360 8.63 0.52 -10.78
C ALA A 360 7.49 0.02 -9.85
N GLY A 361 6.37 0.73 -9.87
CA GLY A 361 5.23 0.53 -8.96
C GLY A 361 5.34 1.18 -7.59
N GLN A 362 6.49 1.74 -7.21
CA GLN A 362 6.54 2.53 -5.98
C GLN A 362 5.81 3.87 -6.10
N HIS A 363 5.33 4.37 -4.96
CA HIS A 363 4.68 5.67 -4.86
C HIS A 363 5.45 6.60 -3.93
N VAL A 364 5.22 7.90 -4.11
CA VAL A 364 5.71 8.96 -3.22
C VAL A 364 4.53 9.75 -2.68
N ARG A 365 4.73 10.45 -1.57
CA ARG A 365 3.77 11.44 -1.10
C ARG A 365 4.24 12.82 -1.51
N LEU A 366 3.37 13.55 -2.19
CA LEU A 366 3.65 14.89 -2.67
C LEU A 366 2.98 15.92 -1.77
N ARG A 367 3.76 16.92 -1.38
CA ARG A 367 3.29 18.16 -0.76
C ARG A 367 3.70 19.33 -1.65
N VAL A 368 2.77 20.22 -1.96
CA VAL A 368 3.03 21.39 -2.81
C VAL A 368 3.20 22.62 -1.93
N LEU A 369 4.41 23.18 -1.90
CA LEU A 369 4.80 24.28 -1.02
C LEU A 369 4.41 25.63 -1.67
N SER A 370 3.12 25.86 -1.83
CA SER A 370 2.58 27.09 -2.43
C SER A 370 1.34 27.57 -1.69
N SER A 371 1.26 28.87 -1.42
CA SER A 371 0.07 29.52 -0.84
C SER A 371 -1.20 29.35 -1.69
N ARG A 372 -1.04 29.11 -3.00
CA ARG A 372 -2.15 28.82 -3.92
C ARG A 372 -2.88 27.51 -3.63
N MET A 373 -2.30 26.62 -2.82
CA MET A 373 -2.99 25.41 -2.34
C MET A 373 -4.04 25.73 -1.26
N GLY A 374 -4.15 26.98 -0.81
CA GLY A 374 -4.98 27.42 0.29
C GLY A 374 -4.25 27.34 1.63
N TRP A 375 -4.89 27.85 2.69
CA TRP A 375 -4.22 28.13 3.95
C TRP A 375 -3.62 26.91 4.69
N TYR A 376 -4.23 25.73 4.52
CA TYR A 376 -3.68 24.45 5.00
C TYR A 376 -3.25 23.49 3.89
N GLY A 377 -3.59 23.77 2.62
CA GLY A 377 -3.37 22.80 1.53
C GLY A 377 -1.90 22.56 1.23
N TRP A 378 -1.02 23.50 1.61
CA TRP A 378 0.42 23.34 1.51
C TRP A 378 1.01 22.41 2.59
N MET A 379 0.26 22.08 3.64
CA MET A 379 0.65 21.10 4.67
C MET A 379 0.13 19.69 4.34
N GLU A 380 -0.93 19.59 3.54
CA GLU A 380 -1.48 18.31 3.08
C GLU A 380 -0.45 17.55 2.22
N SER A 381 -0.42 16.23 2.38
CA SER A 381 0.50 15.33 1.70
C SER A 381 -0.30 14.17 1.15
N HIS A 382 -0.20 13.89 -0.15
CA HIS A 382 -1.03 12.91 -0.86
C HIS A 382 -0.17 11.89 -1.62
N PRO A 383 -0.52 10.58 -1.59
CA PRO A 383 0.26 9.54 -2.26
C PRO A 383 -0.02 9.50 -3.78
N PHE A 384 1.02 9.34 -4.58
CA PHE A 384 0.95 9.17 -6.03
C PHE A 384 2.02 8.18 -6.52
N THR A 385 1.62 7.23 -7.37
CA THR A 385 2.52 6.27 -8.03
C THR A 385 3.48 7.01 -8.96
N ILE A 386 4.74 6.62 -8.93
CA ILE A 386 5.75 7.15 -9.86
C ILE A 386 5.50 6.55 -11.24
N ALA A 387 5.28 7.39 -12.25
CA ALA A 387 4.95 6.97 -13.61
C ALA A 387 6.20 6.80 -14.52
N SER A 388 7.38 7.19 -14.04
CA SER A 388 8.65 7.06 -14.74
C SER A 388 9.54 5.97 -14.13
N VAL A 389 10.53 5.51 -14.90
CA VAL A 389 11.61 4.65 -14.42
C VAL A 389 12.80 5.47 -13.92
N SER A 390 13.54 4.91 -12.97
CA SER A 390 14.75 5.52 -12.42
C SER A 390 15.90 5.59 -13.43
N ASN A 391 16.85 6.49 -13.19
CA ASN A 391 18.00 6.81 -14.04
C ASN A 391 17.63 7.36 -15.42
N THR A 392 16.54 8.11 -15.53
CA THR A 392 16.09 8.77 -16.77
C THR A 392 16.24 10.29 -16.71
N GLY A 393 16.42 10.91 -17.89
CA GLY A 393 16.55 12.36 -18.02
C GLY A 393 15.31 13.16 -17.62
N ASP A 394 14.14 12.51 -17.63
CA ASP A 394 12.89 13.14 -17.21
C ASP A 394 12.75 13.26 -15.68
N GLY A 395 13.53 12.48 -14.92
CA GLY A 395 13.45 12.40 -13.47
C GLY A 395 12.15 11.74 -12.99
N LEU A 396 11.73 12.10 -11.78
CA LEU A 396 10.52 11.57 -11.16
C LEU A 396 9.29 12.23 -11.78
N VAL A 397 8.40 11.43 -12.36
CA VAL A 397 7.16 11.88 -13.01
C VAL A 397 5.95 11.34 -12.25
N LEU A 398 4.99 12.22 -11.96
CA LEU A 398 3.69 11.88 -11.37
C LEU A 398 2.56 12.35 -12.30
N MET A 399 1.55 11.50 -12.47
CA MET A 399 0.32 11.84 -13.20
C MET A 399 -0.83 11.90 -12.20
N ILE A 400 -1.29 13.11 -11.89
CA ILE A 400 -2.22 13.35 -10.79
C ILE A 400 -3.60 13.67 -11.34
N LYS A 401 -4.55 12.75 -11.21
CA LYS A 401 -5.93 12.95 -11.63
C LYS A 401 -6.65 13.98 -10.76
N GLN A 402 -7.44 14.83 -11.38
CA GLN A 402 -8.33 15.76 -10.72
C GLN A 402 -9.56 15.01 -10.15
N THR A 403 -9.56 14.71 -8.85
CA THR A 403 -10.67 14.01 -8.19
C THR A 403 -11.16 14.70 -6.91
N GLY A 404 -10.29 15.41 -6.20
CA GLY A 404 -10.63 16.11 -4.95
C GLY A 404 -10.20 17.58 -4.97
N SER A 405 -10.55 18.30 -3.89
CA SER A 405 -10.27 19.74 -3.77
C SER A 405 -8.78 20.08 -3.88
N TRP A 406 -7.90 19.24 -3.31
CA TRP A 406 -6.45 19.45 -3.37
C TRP A 406 -5.91 19.26 -4.80
N THR A 407 -6.32 18.19 -5.47
CA THR A 407 -5.89 17.90 -6.85
C THR A 407 -6.46 18.91 -7.86
N SER A 408 -7.68 19.41 -7.63
CA SER A 408 -8.26 20.49 -8.44
C SER A 408 -7.46 21.78 -8.33
N ARG A 409 -7.09 22.20 -7.12
CA ARG A 409 -6.23 23.39 -6.93
C ARG A 409 -4.88 23.22 -7.62
N LEU A 410 -4.27 22.04 -7.55
CA LEU A 410 -3.02 21.75 -8.25
C LEU A 410 -3.20 21.85 -9.78
N TYR A 411 -4.32 21.35 -10.31
CA TYR A 411 -4.63 21.42 -11.72
C TYR A 411 -4.91 22.86 -12.19
N ASP A 412 -5.66 23.64 -11.41
CA ASP A 412 -5.91 25.07 -11.67
C ASP A 412 -4.61 25.87 -11.63
N MET A 413 -3.71 25.55 -10.69
CA MET A 413 -2.37 26.12 -10.65
C MET A 413 -1.58 25.81 -11.92
N ALA A 414 -1.69 24.60 -12.47
CA ALA A 414 -1.03 24.21 -13.71
C ALA A 414 -1.66 24.88 -14.94
N LYS A 415 -2.98 25.05 -14.97
CA LYS A 415 -3.72 25.79 -16.01
C LYS A 415 -3.36 27.27 -16.06
N ALA A 416 -3.14 27.89 -14.90
CA ALA A 416 -2.76 29.30 -14.76
C ALA A 416 -1.31 29.60 -15.24
N SER A 417 -0.74 28.79 -16.13
CA SER A 417 0.50 29.10 -16.85
C SER A 417 0.21 30.18 -17.90
N GLY A 418 0.78 31.38 -17.71
CA GLY A 418 0.68 32.47 -18.69
C GLY A 418 1.49 32.19 -19.96
N TYR A 419 1.10 32.87 -21.05
CA TYR A 419 1.98 33.08 -22.20
C TYR A 419 3.17 33.92 -21.71
N GLY A 420 4.39 33.40 -21.86
CA GLY A 420 5.58 34.24 -21.61
C GLY A 420 5.75 35.27 -22.74
N ASP A 421 6.63 36.26 -22.55
CA ASP A 421 6.94 37.33 -23.51
C ASP A 421 7.34 36.85 -24.93
N SER A 422 7.59 35.54 -25.10
CA SER A 422 7.94 34.91 -26.38
C SER A 422 6.80 34.09 -27.04
N GLY A 423 5.55 34.24 -26.58
CA GLY A 423 4.39 33.53 -27.15
C GLY A 423 4.34 32.01 -26.90
N LYS A 424 5.34 31.43 -26.21
CA LYS A 424 5.37 30.00 -25.83
C LYS A 424 4.74 29.81 -24.44
N LYS A 425 3.89 28.77 -24.28
CA LYS A 425 3.37 28.33 -22.97
C LYS A 425 4.53 28.07 -22.01
N THR A 426 4.67 28.89 -20.97
CA THR A 426 5.76 28.74 -20.00
C THR A 426 5.48 27.58 -19.05
N VAL A 427 6.46 26.68 -18.88
CA VAL A 427 6.36 25.56 -17.93
C VAL A 427 6.46 26.11 -16.52
N LYS A 428 5.39 25.99 -15.74
CA LYS A 428 5.34 26.53 -14.38
C LYS A 428 6.19 25.69 -13.42
N LYS A 429 7.04 26.38 -12.66
CA LYS A 429 7.89 25.77 -11.62
C LYS A 429 7.26 26.01 -10.25
N VAL A 430 7.25 24.99 -9.39
CA VAL A 430 6.72 25.06 -8.02
C VAL A 430 7.62 24.28 -7.07
N LYS A 431 7.83 24.79 -5.85
CA LYS A 431 8.53 24.03 -4.81
C LYS A 431 7.62 22.92 -4.28
N VAL A 432 8.14 21.71 -4.19
CA VAL A 432 7.43 20.56 -3.65
C VAL A 432 8.31 19.85 -2.62
N MET A 433 7.68 19.17 -1.68
CA MET A 433 8.32 18.21 -0.80
C MET A 433 7.84 16.81 -1.21
N VAL A 434 8.78 15.96 -1.58
CA VAL A 434 8.56 14.57 -2.00
C VAL A 434 9.02 13.68 -0.86
N ASP A 435 8.11 12.90 -0.29
CA ASP A 435 8.36 11.94 0.79
C ASP A 435 8.22 10.51 0.23
N GLY A 436 9.29 9.70 0.26
CA GLY A 436 9.28 8.33 -0.27
C GLY A 436 10.66 7.81 -0.70
N PRO A 437 10.73 6.72 -1.50
CA PRO A 437 9.60 5.97 -2.06
C PRO A 437 8.92 5.05 -1.03
N TYR A 438 7.70 4.61 -1.33
CA TYR A 438 6.90 3.69 -0.53
C TYR A 438 6.27 2.60 -1.40
N GLY A 439 5.81 1.51 -0.77
CA GLY A 439 5.11 0.42 -1.44
C GLY A 439 5.97 -0.30 -2.48
N GLY A 440 5.31 -0.73 -3.56
CA GLY A 440 5.92 -1.38 -4.71
C GLY A 440 6.06 -2.91 -4.58
N PRO A 441 6.80 -3.54 -5.51
CA PRO A 441 6.81 -4.98 -5.71
C PRO A 441 7.42 -5.82 -4.56
N GLY A 442 7.91 -5.18 -3.49
CA GLY A 442 8.53 -5.88 -2.36
C GLY A 442 9.78 -6.64 -2.79
N TYR A 443 9.81 -7.95 -2.54
CA TYR A 443 10.89 -8.83 -3.01
C TYR A 443 10.73 -9.30 -4.47
N THR A 444 9.60 -9.00 -5.11
CA THR A 444 9.34 -9.36 -6.50
C THR A 444 10.25 -8.54 -7.42
N VAL A 445 10.87 -9.18 -8.40
CA VAL A 445 11.68 -8.52 -9.45
C VAL A 445 11.04 -8.84 -10.80
N TYR A 446 10.38 -7.86 -11.42
CA TYR A 446 9.63 -8.06 -12.67
C TYR A 446 10.51 -8.60 -13.80
N ALA A 447 11.77 -8.17 -13.88
CA ALA A 447 12.73 -8.63 -14.88
C ALA A 447 13.16 -10.11 -14.73
N SER A 448 12.79 -10.80 -13.64
CA SER A 448 13.11 -12.22 -13.45
C SER A 448 12.12 -13.19 -14.11
N TYR A 449 10.94 -12.69 -14.51
CA TYR A 449 9.89 -13.49 -15.15
C TYR A 449 10.15 -13.69 -16.65
N SER A 450 9.52 -14.69 -17.26
CA SER A 450 9.64 -14.94 -18.71
C SER A 450 8.65 -14.14 -19.54
N ALA A 451 7.48 -13.84 -18.97
CA ALA A 451 6.47 -12.98 -19.59
C ALA A 451 5.79 -12.10 -18.54
N ALA A 452 5.29 -10.95 -18.97
CA ALA A 452 4.58 -10.00 -18.14
C ALA A 452 3.28 -9.53 -18.82
N ILE A 453 2.21 -9.40 -18.05
CA ILE A 453 0.96 -8.78 -18.47
C ILE A 453 0.50 -7.78 -17.42
N PHE A 454 0.12 -6.57 -17.83
CA PHE A 454 -0.30 -5.49 -16.94
C PHE A 454 -1.70 -4.99 -17.32
N PHE A 455 -2.65 -5.08 -16.41
CA PHE A 455 -4.00 -4.52 -16.55
C PHE A 455 -4.09 -3.20 -15.79
N CYS A 456 -4.30 -2.10 -16.51
CA CYS A 456 -4.39 -0.76 -15.95
C CYS A 456 -5.78 -0.15 -16.20
N GLY A 457 -6.39 0.45 -15.19
CA GLY A 457 -7.67 1.15 -15.29
C GLY A 457 -7.55 2.63 -14.95
N GLY A 458 -7.98 3.52 -15.87
CA GLY A 458 -7.97 4.97 -15.65
C GLY A 458 -6.58 5.50 -15.31
N SER A 459 -6.44 6.18 -14.16
CA SER A 459 -5.16 6.70 -13.66
C SER A 459 -4.18 5.61 -13.19
N GLY A 460 -4.61 4.36 -13.08
CA GLY A 460 -3.73 3.21 -12.80
C GLY A 460 -2.66 2.98 -13.87
N ILE A 461 -2.74 3.67 -15.01
CA ILE A 461 -1.70 3.64 -16.06
C ILE A 461 -0.32 4.09 -15.57
N SER A 462 -0.24 4.91 -14.52
CA SER A 462 1.05 5.29 -13.93
C SER A 462 1.86 4.08 -13.48
N PHE A 463 1.19 3.08 -12.88
CA PHE A 463 1.83 1.81 -12.52
C PHE A 463 2.37 1.11 -13.77
N GLY A 464 1.51 0.87 -14.78
CA GLY A 464 1.88 0.19 -16.02
C GLY A 464 2.98 0.89 -16.81
N LEU A 465 2.98 2.23 -16.85
CA LEU A 465 4.04 3.00 -17.50
C LEU A 465 5.40 2.77 -16.84
N SER A 466 5.44 2.82 -15.50
CA SER A 466 6.69 2.61 -14.77
C SER A 466 7.23 1.18 -14.96
N THR A 467 6.37 0.16 -14.92
CA THR A 467 6.78 -1.24 -15.04
C THR A 467 7.24 -1.59 -16.45
N VAL A 468 6.51 -1.16 -17.47
CA VAL A 468 6.89 -1.42 -18.87
C VAL A 468 8.19 -0.69 -19.22
N GLN A 469 8.35 0.57 -18.81
CA GLN A 469 9.61 1.30 -19.02
C GLN A 469 10.80 0.62 -18.32
N GLU A 470 10.63 0.13 -17.09
CA GLU A 470 11.66 -0.64 -16.38
C GLU A 470 12.03 -1.93 -17.12
N LEU A 471 11.05 -2.67 -17.64
CA LEU A 471 11.31 -3.87 -18.43
C LEU A 471 12.03 -3.57 -19.75
N VAL A 472 11.71 -2.47 -20.43
CA VAL A 472 12.40 -2.02 -21.65
C VAL A 472 13.84 -1.61 -21.32
N GLN A 473 14.04 -0.81 -20.27
CA GLN A 473 15.37 -0.40 -19.85
C GLN A 473 16.26 -1.60 -19.52
N ARG A 474 15.72 -2.58 -18.79
CA ARG A 474 16.47 -3.78 -18.42
C ARG A 474 16.71 -4.73 -19.59
N ASP A 475 15.84 -4.71 -20.60
CA ASP A 475 16.08 -5.40 -21.87
C ASP A 475 17.26 -4.79 -22.63
N LEU A 476 17.30 -3.47 -22.75
CA LEU A 476 18.42 -2.73 -23.36
C LEU A 476 19.74 -3.01 -22.62
N GLU A 477 19.70 -3.14 -21.30
CA GLU A 477 20.84 -3.49 -20.46
C GLU A 477 21.18 -5.00 -20.47
N ARG A 478 20.38 -5.84 -21.14
CA ARG A 478 20.49 -7.32 -21.15
C ARG A 478 20.38 -7.98 -19.77
N THR A 479 19.67 -7.33 -18.85
CA THR A 479 19.42 -7.79 -17.46
C THR A 479 17.97 -8.23 -17.22
N SER A 480 17.21 -8.49 -18.30
CA SER A 480 15.83 -8.98 -18.25
C SER A 480 15.69 -10.39 -18.84
N ARG A 481 14.88 -11.23 -18.20
CA ARG A 481 14.43 -12.54 -18.71
C ARG A 481 13.11 -12.44 -19.45
N VAL A 482 12.39 -11.34 -19.27
CA VAL A 482 11.08 -11.13 -19.89
C VAL A 482 11.28 -11.06 -21.38
N LYS A 483 10.53 -11.86 -22.14
CA LYS A 483 10.57 -11.84 -23.61
C LYS A 483 9.31 -11.24 -24.21
N PHE A 484 8.22 -11.25 -23.45
CA PHE A 484 6.92 -10.81 -23.90
C PHE A 484 6.25 -9.94 -22.82
N VAL A 485 5.78 -8.76 -23.22
CA VAL A 485 5.09 -7.80 -22.37
C VAL A 485 3.77 -7.40 -23.03
N GLU A 486 2.65 -7.61 -22.33
CA GLU A 486 1.33 -7.13 -22.73
C GLU A 486 0.87 -6.04 -21.76
N LEU A 487 0.60 -4.83 -22.26
CA LEU A 487 0.01 -3.75 -21.48
C LEU A 487 -1.42 -3.52 -21.96
N ILE A 488 -2.39 -3.78 -21.08
CA ILE A 488 -3.81 -3.54 -21.32
C ILE A 488 -4.23 -2.32 -20.52
N TRP A 489 -4.68 -1.26 -21.21
CA TRP A 489 -5.16 -0.04 -20.57
C TRP A 489 -6.63 0.20 -20.86
N CYS A 490 -7.44 0.24 -19.80
CA CYS A 490 -8.86 0.52 -19.85
C CYS A 490 -9.14 1.98 -19.51
N VAL A 491 -9.74 2.71 -20.45
CA VAL A 491 -10.13 4.12 -20.29
C VAL A 491 -11.62 4.30 -20.59
N GLN A 492 -12.19 5.40 -20.08
CA GLN A 492 -13.56 5.75 -20.46
C GLN A 492 -13.58 6.38 -21.85
N ASP A 493 -12.75 7.39 -22.07
CA ASP A 493 -12.66 8.15 -23.31
C ASP A 493 -11.35 7.82 -24.05
N PRO A 494 -11.38 7.42 -25.33
CA PRO A 494 -10.17 7.19 -26.12
C PRO A 494 -9.29 8.45 -26.27
N ALA A 495 -9.83 9.66 -26.13
CA ALA A 495 -9.03 10.90 -26.20
C ALA A 495 -7.93 10.96 -25.11
N SER A 496 -8.14 10.27 -23.99
CA SER A 496 -7.14 10.09 -22.92
C SER A 496 -5.82 9.49 -23.42
N LEU A 497 -5.82 8.77 -24.54
CA LEU A 497 -4.62 8.21 -25.15
C LEU A 497 -3.71 9.26 -25.79
N ILE A 498 -4.27 10.35 -26.32
CA ILE A 498 -3.55 11.29 -27.18
C ILE A 498 -2.25 11.82 -26.55
N PRO A 499 -2.23 12.29 -25.28
CA PRO A 499 -1.01 12.79 -24.67
C PRO A 499 0.09 11.72 -24.48
N LEU A 500 -0.29 10.44 -24.43
CA LEU A 500 0.61 9.32 -24.15
C LEU A 500 1.10 8.60 -25.40
N VAL A 501 0.52 8.86 -26.58
CA VAL A 501 0.96 8.24 -27.85
C VAL A 501 2.47 8.35 -28.06
N PRO A 502 3.13 9.52 -27.92
CA PRO A 502 4.56 9.62 -28.18
C PRO A 502 5.39 8.73 -27.25
N LEU A 503 4.96 8.60 -25.99
CA LEU A 503 5.61 7.75 -25.00
C LEU A 503 5.46 6.27 -25.37
N PHE A 504 4.25 5.83 -25.72
CA PHE A 504 4.01 4.44 -26.12
C PHE A 504 4.75 4.06 -27.40
N THR A 505 4.75 4.93 -28.42
CA THR A 505 5.53 4.72 -29.64
C THR A 505 7.03 4.62 -29.33
N SER A 506 7.53 5.45 -28.42
CA SER A 506 8.93 5.40 -27.97
C SER A 506 9.27 4.07 -27.29
N ILE A 507 8.40 3.59 -26.38
CA ILE A 507 8.55 2.30 -25.70
C ILE A 507 8.60 1.14 -26.71
N ILE A 508 7.66 1.10 -27.66
CA ILE A 508 7.62 0.05 -28.69
C ILE A 508 8.88 0.08 -29.57
N ARG A 509 9.33 1.28 -29.95
CA ARG A 509 10.51 1.45 -30.82
C ARG A 509 11.82 1.07 -30.14
N GLN A 510 11.97 1.41 -28.85
CA GLN A 510 13.17 1.12 -28.08
C GLN A 510 13.29 -0.35 -27.71
N SER A 511 12.18 -1.08 -27.71
CA SER A 511 12.19 -2.52 -27.44
C SER A 511 13.00 -3.28 -28.48
N ALA A 512 14.17 -3.78 -28.07
CA ALA A 512 15.12 -4.46 -28.94
C ALA A 512 14.86 -5.98 -28.98
N HIS A 513 14.61 -6.60 -27.82
CA HIS A 513 14.44 -8.05 -27.70
C HIS A 513 13.13 -8.46 -27.04
N ASN A 514 12.51 -7.56 -26.26
CA ASN A 514 11.15 -7.79 -25.77
C ASN A 514 10.13 -7.54 -26.88
N PHE A 515 9.16 -8.44 -27.01
CA PHE A 515 7.95 -8.14 -27.76
C PHE A 515 6.98 -7.40 -26.84
N ILE A 516 6.64 -6.16 -27.19
CA ILE A 516 5.71 -5.33 -26.42
C ILE A 516 4.44 -5.13 -27.25
N ASN A 517 3.31 -5.50 -26.66
CA ASN A 517 1.99 -5.19 -27.20
C ASN A 517 1.25 -4.26 -26.24
N ILE A 518 0.68 -3.19 -26.77
CA ILE A 518 -0.08 -2.21 -26.00
C ILE A 518 -1.49 -2.15 -26.56
N SER A 519 -2.43 -2.55 -25.73
CA SER A 519 -3.84 -2.72 -26.09
C SER A 519 -4.70 -1.78 -25.27
N ILE A 520 -5.35 -0.83 -25.93
CA ILE A 520 -6.23 0.16 -25.31
C ILE A 520 -7.67 -0.28 -25.50
N PHE A 521 -8.40 -0.35 -24.39
CA PHE A 521 -9.83 -0.66 -24.33
C PHE A 521 -10.59 0.56 -23.86
N TYR A 522 -11.66 0.93 -24.57
CA TYR A 522 -12.47 2.08 -24.21
C TYR A 522 -13.95 1.69 -24.02
N THR A 523 -14.60 2.35 -23.06
CA THR A 523 -16.00 2.05 -22.69
C THR A 523 -17.01 3.10 -23.17
N ARG A 524 -16.57 4.31 -23.54
CA ARG A 524 -17.42 5.35 -24.13
C ARG A 524 -16.85 5.76 -25.49
N ALA A 525 -17.67 5.69 -26.53
CA ALA A 525 -17.29 6.23 -27.84
C ALA A 525 -17.57 7.73 -27.87
N THR A 526 -16.54 8.53 -28.15
CA THR A 526 -16.60 9.99 -28.33
C THR A 526 -16.37 10.33 -29.80
N GLU A 527 -16.71 11.56 -30.20
CA GLU A 527 -16.36 12.06 -31.53
C GLU A 527 -14.82 12.03 -31.72
N GLY A 528 -14.35 11.47 -32.85
CA GLY A 528 -12.91 11.40 -33.16
C GLY A 528 -12.23 10.04 -32.94
N VAL A 529 -12.97 8.99 -32.55
CA VAL A 529 -12.44 7.60 -32.42
C VAL A 529 -11.76 7.13 -33.71
N GLU A 530 -12.28 7.47 -34.89
CA GLU A 530 -11.67 7.08 -36.17
C GLU A 530 -10.26 7.66 -36.35
N ARG A 531 -10.08 8.94 -35.98
CA ARG A 531 -8.77 9.61 -36.03
C ARG A 531 -7.79 8.90 -35.10
N ILE A 532 -8.21 8.59 -33.88
CA ILE A 532 -7.38 7.91 -32.89
C ILE A 532 -7.05 6.48 -33.36
N THR A 533 -8.02 5.77 -33.94
CA THR A 533 -7.80 4.43 -34.53
C THR A 533 -6.74 4.47 -35.63
N LYS A 534 -6.77 5.49 -36.48
CA LYS A 534 -5.75 5.69 -37.53
C LYS A 534 -4.36 5.95 -36.94
N ILE A 535 -4.28 6.72 -35.85
CA ILE A 535 -3.02 6.96 -35.12
C ILE A 535 -2.49 5.65 -34.52
N CYS A 536 -3.35 4.86 -33.88
CA CYS A 536 -2.97 3.58 -33.27
C CYS A 536 -2.41 2.61 -34.31
N ARG A 537 -3.06 2.50 -35.48
CA ARG A 537 -2.59 1.62 -36.58
C ARG A 537 -1.20 2.00 -37.08
N ARG A 538 -0.84 3.30 -37.11
CA ARG A 538 0.48 3.76 -37.55
C ARG A 538 1.57 3.52 -36.51
N THR A 539 1.21 3.64 -35.23
CA THR A 539 2.14 3.55 -34.09
C THR A 539 2.31 2.14 -33.53
N GLY A 540 1.58 1.14 -34.06
CA GLY A 540 1.61 -0.24 -33.56
C GLY A 540 0.77 -0.48 -32.31
N LEU A 541 -0.13 0.45 -31.95
CA LEU A 541 -1.06 0.31 -30.83
C LEU A 541 -2.35 -0.35 -31.29
N THR A 542 -2.98 -1.13 -30.41
CA THR A 542 -4.32 -1.68 -30.68
C THR A 542 -5.38 -0.90 -29.90
N LEU A 543 -6.48 -0.58 -30.56
CA LEU A 543 -7.62 0.11 -29.95
C LEU A 543 -8.86 -0.75 -30.15
N ASN A 544 -9.47 -1.18 -29.05
CA ASN A 544 -10.62 -2.07 -29.06
C ASN A 544 -11.82 -1.42 -28.34
N PRO A 545 -13.00 -1.37 -28.97
CA PRO A 545 -14.23 -1.10 -28.25
C PRO A 545 -14.54 -2.29 -27.34
N SER A 546 -15.09 -2.04 -26.14
CA SER A 546 -15.51 -3.01 -25.11
C SER A 546 -14.54 -3.22 -23.94
N ARG A 547 -14.98 -3.99 -22.94
CA ARG A 547 -14.15 -4.40 -21.80
C ARG A 547 -13.20 -5.53 -22.24
N PRO A 548 -11.96 -5.56 -21.74
CA PRO A 548 -11.03 -6.64 -22.08
C PRO A 548 -11.53 -7.98 -21.54
N LYS A 549 -11.39 -9.04 -22.35
CA LYS A 549 -11.62 -10.42 -21.91
C LYS A 549 -10.38 -10.90 -21.15
N ILE A 550 -10.32 -10.59 -19.85
CA ILE A 550 -9.15 -10.78 -18.99
C ILE A 550 -8.60 -12.21 -19.06
N SER A 551 -9.46 -13.23 -18.91
CA SER A 551 -9.03 -14.63 -18.96
C SER A 551 -8.43 -15.03 -20.31
N GLN A 552 -8.97 -14.52 -21.42
CA GLN A 552 -8.45 -14.80 -22.76
C GLN A 552 -7.12 -14.10 -23.00
N ALA A 553 -6.99 -12.85 -22.57
CA ALA A 553 -5.74 -12.11 -22.64
C ALA A 553 -4.64 -12.82 -21.83
N LEU A 554 -4.93 -13.20 -20.58
CA LEU A 554 -4.01 -13.94 -19.72
C LEU A 554 -3.61 -15.28 -20.34
N ASP A 555 -4.56 -16.07 -20.83
CA ASP A 555 -4.27 -17.37 -21.45
C ASP A 555 -3.39 -17.22 -22.69
N SER A 556 -3.62 -16.17 -23.50
CA SER A 556 -2.80 -15.90 -24.68
C SER A 556 -1.32 -15.63 -24.33
N VAL A 557 -1.07 -14.94 -23.21
CA VAL A 557 0.29 -14.66 -22.71
C VAL A 557 0.94 -15.93 -22.15
N ILE A 558 0.17 -16.74 -21.41
CA ILE A 558 0.65 -18.01 -20.87
C ILE A 558 1.04 -18.97 -22.00
N VAL A 559 0.20 -19.12 -23.03
CA VAL A 559 0.50 -19.97 -24.19
C VAL A 559 1.76 -19.50 -24.93
N ARG A 560 1.93 -18.18 -25.10
CA ARG A 560 3.16 -17.62 -25.66
C ARG A 560 4.39 -17.85 -24.78
N ALA A 561 4.24 -17.79 -23.45
CA ALA A 561 5.31 -18.09 -22.52
C ALA A 561 5.70 -19.58 -22.53
N MET A 562 4.76 -20.47 -22.83
CA MET A 562 5.02 -21.91 -23.01
C MET A 562 5.80 -22.20 -24.29
N SER A 563 5.48 -21.52 -25.39
CA SER A 563 6.18 -21.73 -26.67
C SER A 563 7.64 -21.31 -26.63
N LEU A 564 7.98 -20.31 -25.80
CA LEU A 564 9.36 -19.91 -25.51
C LEU A 564 10.19 -21.01 -24.84
N GLY A 565 9.58 -21.83 -23.97
CA GLY A 565 10.29 -22.85 -23.20
C GLY A 565 10.51 -24.19 -23.93
N SER A 566 10.07 -24.32 -25.19
CA SER A 566 10.00 -25.62 -25.90
C SER A 566 11.03 -25.76 -27.05
N GLY A 567 11.92 -24.78 -27.25
CA GLY A 567 12.93 -24.82 -28.30
C GLY A 567 14.17 -25.63 -27.92
N ALA A 568 14.63 -26.52 -28.81
CA ALA A 568 15.79 -27.41 -28.61
C ALA A 568 17.14 -26.70 -28.28
N ASN A 569 17.22 -25.37 -28.44
CA ASN A 569 18.40 -24.55 -28.11
C ASN A 569 18.15 -23.54 -26.96
N ASP A 570 16.94 -23.46 -26.40
CA ASP A 570 16.67 -22.63 -25.22
C ASP A 570 16.98 -23.44 -23.96
N SER A 571 18.21 -23.31 -23.47
CA SER A 571 18.68 -23.96 -22.25
C SER A 571 17.98 -23.47 -20.97
N GLN A 572 17.15 -22.41 -21.05
CA GLN A 572 16.45 -21.84 -19.91
C GLN A 572 14.97 -22.24 -19.87
N LYS A 573 14.59 -22.99 -18.83
CA LYS A 573 13.18 -23.21 -18.46
C LYS A 573 12.45 -21.88 -18.21
N SER A 574 11.18 -21.83 -18.62
CA SER A 574 10.28 -20.71 -18.36
C SER A 574 10.23 -20.36 -16.86
N SER A 575 10.34 -19.07 -16.56
CA SER A 575 10.56 -18.50 -15.23
C SER A 575 9.38 -17.72 -14.70
N GLY A 576 8.18 -18.22 -14.95
CA GLY A 576 6.93 -17.66 -14.49
C GLY A 576 6.38 -16.55 -15.38
N VAL A 577 5.09 -16.27 -15.19
CA VAL A 577 4.39 -15.12 -15.76
C VAL A 577 3.98 -14.19 -14.63
N ILE A 578 4.35 -12.91 -14.73
CA ILE A 578 3.86 -11.89 -13.81
C ILE A 578 2.63 -11.19 -14.39
N VAL A 579 1.60 -11.06 -13.56
CA VAL A 579 0.35 -10.37 -13.82
C VAL A 579 0.29 -9.16 -12.89
N GLY A 580 0.29 -7.96 -13.46
CA GLY A 580 0.07 -6.72 -12.72
C GLY A 580 -1.36 -6.22 -12.90
N ALA A 581 -1.99 -5.72 -11.85
CA ALA A 581 -3.30 -5.06 -11.93
C ALA A 581 -3.29 -3.74 -11.15
N CYS A 582 -3.68 -2.63 -11.78
CA CYS A 582 -3.85 -1.36 -11.09
C CYS A 582 -5.06 -0.60 -11.61
N GLY A 583 -6.01 -0.27 -10.74
CA GLY A 583 -7.24 0.42 -11.13
C GLY A 583 -8.33 0.29 -10.08
N PRO A 584 -9.62 0.37 -10.49
CA PRO A 584 -10.75 0.10 -9.61
C PRO A 584 -10.63 -1.27 -8.93
N VAL A 585 -11.18 -1.40 -7.72
CA VAL A 585 -11.16 -2.65 -6.95
C VAL A 585 -11.75 -3.81 -7.77
N GLU A 586 -12.85 -3.55 -8.47
CA GLU A 586 -13.54 -4.50 -9.35
C GLU A 586 -12.61 -5.08 -10.43
N LEU A 587 -11.83 -4.23 -11.11
CA LEU A 587 -10.87 -4.67 -12.12
C LEU A 587 -9.80 -5.58 -11.50
N CYS A 588 -9.30 -5.23 -10.32
CA CYS A 588 -8.28 -6.04 -9.65
C CYS A 588 -8.86 -7.39 -9.17
N ASP A 589 -10.10 -7.39 -8.68
CA ASP A 589 -10.80 -8.61 -8.26
C ASP A 589 -11.08 -9.54 -9.46
N ASP A 590 -11.48 -9.00 -10.62
CA ASP A 590 -11.65 -9.76 -11.86
C ASP A 590 -10.32 -10.39 -12.35
N VAL A 591 -9.21 -9.63 -12.28
CA VAL A 591 -7.88 -10.15 -12.62
C VAL A 591 -7.43 -11.23 -11.63
N SER A 592 -7.69 -11.04 -10.33
CA SER A 592 -7.40 -12.03 -9.29
C SER A 592 -8.14 -13.35 -9.55
N GLU A 593 -9.42 -13.25 -9.89
CA GLU A 593 -10.23 -14.42 -10.23
C GLU A 593 -9.71 -15.11 -11.50
N ALA A 594 -9.37 -14.36 -12.55
CA ALA A 594 -8.80 -14.93 -13.78
C ALA A 594 -7.47 -15.66 -13.52
N VAL A 595 -6.59 -15.12 -12.68
CA VAL A 595 -5.33 -15.77 -12.29
C VAL A 595 -5.59 -17.05 -11.50
N ARG A 596 -6.58 -17.04 -10.61
CA ARG A 596 -6.96 -18.21 -9.79
C ARG A 596 -7.52 -19.35 -10.64
N GLN A 597 -8.24 -19.04 -11.72
CA GLN A 597 -8.84 -20.01 -12.64
C GLN A 597 -7.86 -20.61 -13.66
N VAL A 598 -6.61 -20.15 -13.71
CA VAL A 598 -5.58 -20.73 -14.60
C VAL A 598 -5.34 -22.20 -14.26
N ASP A 599 -5.43 -23.06 -15.27
CA ASP A 599 -5.19 -24.50 -15.13
C ASP A 599 -3.81 -24.82 -14.52
N SER A 600 -3.78 -25.82 -13.64
CA SER A 600 -2.57 -26.18 -12.90
C SER A 600 -1.45 -26.71 -13.81
N LYS A 601 -1.77 -27.37 -14.94
CA LYS A 601 -0.76 -27.83 -15.89
C LYS A 601 -0.12 -26.66 -16.62
N LYS A 602 -0.93 -25.71 -17.10
CA LYS A 602 -0.44 -24.47 -17.73
C LYS A 602 0.44 -23.67 -16.78
N ARG A 603 -0.01 -23.48 -15.53
CA ARG A 603 0.75 -22.78 -14.48
C ARG A 603 2.10 -23.43 -14.20
N LYS A 604 2.16 -24.77 -14.11
CA LYS A 604 3.41 -25.51 -13.91
C LYS A 604 4.34 -25.41 -15.13
N ALA A 605 3.79 -25.45 -16.34
CA ALA A 605 4.55 -25.38 -17.59
C ALA A 605 5.30 -24.05 -17.75
N VAL A 606 4.70 -22.93 -17.33
CA VAL A 606 5.35 -21.61 -17.38
C VAL A 606 6.21 -21.31 -16.15
N GLY A 607 6.29 -22.19 -15.15
CA GLY A 607 7.05 -21.93 -13.92
C GLY A 607 6.34 -21.07 -12.86
N GLY A 608 5.01 -20.95 -12.95
CA GLY A 608 4.16 -20.21 -12.02
C GLY A 608 3.49 -18.98 -12.65
N VAL A 609 2.36 -18.54 -12.07
CA VAL A 609 1.67 -17.30 -12.46
C VAL A 609 1.45 -16.47 -11.22
N GLU A 610 2.01 -15.27 -11.20
CA GLU A 610 2.02 -14.41 -10.01
C GLU A 610 1.23 -13.15 -10.25
N LEU A 611 0.47 -12.75 -9.22
CA LEU A 611 -0.34 -11.56 -9.25
C LEU A 611 0.26 -10.52 -8.33
N TYR A 612 0.46 -9.32 -8.86
CA TYR A 612 0.79 -8.13 -8.11
C TYR A 612 -0.26 -7.06 -8.40
N GLU A 613 -0.87 -6.51 -7.36
CA GLU A 613 -1.99 -5.57 -7.50
C GLU A 613 -1.68 -4.27 -6.79
N GLU A 614 -2.12 -3.16 -7.35
CA GLU A 614 -2.08 -1.83 -6.75
C GLU A 614 -3.46 -1.19 -6.81
N VAL A 615 -4.08 -1.03 -5.64
CA VAL A 615 -5.36 -0.34 -5.49
C VAL A 615 -5.08 0.92 -4.67
N PHE A 616 -5.20 2.08 -5.32
CA PHE A 616 -5.11 3.38 -4.66
C PHE A 616 -6.48 4.05 -4.63
N GLY A 617 -6.92 4.48 -3.45
CA GLY A 617 -8.14 5.28 -3.26
C GLY A 617 -9.33 4.50 -2.68
N LEU A 618 -9.27 4.19 -1.38
CA LEU A 618 -10.43 3.74 -0.57
C LEU A 618 -10.69 4.67 0.61
#